data_AF-G3QHG8-F1
#
_entry.id   AF-G3QHG8-F1
#
_cell.length_a   1.000
_cell.length_b   1.000
_cell.length_c   1.000
_cell.angle_alpha   90.00
_cell.angle_beta   90.00
_cell.angle_gamma   90.00
#
_symmetry.space_group_name_H-M   'P 1'
#
loop_
_entity.id
_entity.type
_entity.pdbx_description
1 polymer ?
#
loop_
_entity_poly.entity_id
_entity_poly.type
_entity_poly.pdbx_seq_one_letter_code
_entity_poly.pdbx_strand_id
1 'polypeptide(L)'
;MAPLKMLALVTLLLGASLQHIHAARGTNVGRECCLEYFKGAIPLRKLKTWYQTSEDCSRDAIVFVTVQGRAICSDPNNKRVKNAVKYLQSLERS
;
A
#
# COMPACT_ATOMS: atom_id res chain seq x y z
N MET A 1 -1.89 23.91 52.14
CA MET A 1 -2.96 23.38 51.24
C MET A 1 -2.73 23.65 49.73
N ALA A 2 -1.79 24.52 49.35
CA ALA A 2 -1.40 24.73 47.94
C ALA A 2 -0.50 23.65 47.32
N PRO A 3 0.50 23.05 48.01
CA PRO A 3 1.49 22.20 47.34
C PRO A 3 0.92 20.84 46.91
N LEU A 4 -0.03 20.28 47.67
CA LEU A 4 -0.66 19.00 47.34
C LEU A 4 -1.56 19.10 46.09
N LYS A 5 -2.27 20.23 45.94
CA LYS A 5 -3.09 20.51 44.75
C LYS A 5 -2.23 20.71 43.50
N MET A 6 -1.10 21.41 43.66
CA MET A 6 -0.12 21.59 42.58
C MET A 6 0.50 20.25 42.17
N LEU A 7 0.85 19.39 43.12
CA LEU A 7 1.39 18.07 42.83
C LEU A 7 0.38 17.20 42.06
N ALA A 8 -0.89 17.21 42.48
CA ALA A 8 -1.96 16.47 41.83
C ALA A 8 -2.21 16.94 40.38
N LEU A 9 -2.18 18.25 40.13
CA LEU A 9 -2.31 18.83 38.79
C LEU A 9 -1.15 18.44 37.88
N VAL A 10 0.08 18.46 38.38
CA VAL A 10 1.27 18.03 37.63
C VAL A 10 1.17 16.56 37.26
N THR A 11 0.78 15.68 38.19
CA THR A 11 0.60 14.25 37.90
C THR A 11 -0.51 13.98 36.88
N LEU A 12 -1.60 14.75 36.90
CA LEU A 12 -2.69 14.60 35.93
C LEU A 12 -2.24 15.03 34.52
N LEU A 13 -1.51 16.14 34.41
CA LEU A 13 -0.99 16.66 33.15
C LEU A 13 0.05 15.73 32.53
N LEU A 14 0.95 15.16 33.34
CA LEU A 14 1.90 14.14 32.88
C LEU A 14 1.21 12.83 32.48
N GLY A 15 0.18 12.39 33.20
CA GLY A 15 -0.58 11.18 32.84
C GLY A 15 -1.31 11.31 31.50
N ALA A 16 -1.86 12.49 31.20
CA ALA A 16 -2.56 12.76 29.94
C ALA A 16 -1.62 12.82 28.72
N SER A 17 -0.36 13.27 28.90
CA SER A 17 0.59 13.39 27.79
C SER A 17 1.17 12.04 27.33
N LEU A 18 1.17 11.01 28.19
CA LEU A 18 1.60 9.66 27.82
C LEU A 18 0.63 8.93 26.88
N GLN A 19 -0.59 9.43 26.68
CA GLN A 19 -1.59 8.75 25.84
C GLN A 19 -1.36 8.95 24.33
N HIS A 20 -0.43 9.83 23.93
CA HIS A 20 -0.13 10.12 22.52
C HIS A 20 1.14 9.43 22.00
N ILE A 21 1.56 8.31 22.60
CA ILE A 21 2.57 7.46 21.96
C ILE A 21 1.87 6.66 20.86
N HIS A 22 1.77 7.26 19.67
CA HIS A 22 1.54 6.49 18.45
C HIS A 22 2.77 5.64 18.22
N ALA A 23 2.73 4.38 18.67
CA ALA A 23 3.70 3.39 18.24
C ALA A 23 3.61 3.32 16.71
N ALA A 24 4.70 3.69 16.02
CA ALA A 24 4.88 3.36 14.62
C ALA A 24 4.94 1.83 14.52
N ARG A 25 3.78 1.19 14.41
CA ARG A 25 3.71 -0.23 14.08
C ARG A 25 4.40 -0.36 12.74
N GLY A 26 5.46 -1.16 12.66
CA GLY A 26 6.09 -1.53 11.40
C GLY A 26 5.12 -2.37 10.57
N THR A 27 4.11 -1.74 9.97
CA THR A 27 3.09 -2.37 9.12
C THR A 27 3.65 -2.79 7.75
N ASN A 28 4.93 -2.52 7.49
CA ASN A 28 5.61 -2.79 6.24
C ASN A 28 6.16 -4.22 6.12
N VAL A 29 6.10 -5.05 7.17
CA VAL A 29 6.62 -6.43 7.10
C VAL A 29 5.80 -7.24 6.10
N GLY A 30 6.45 -7.69 5.01
CA GLY A 30 5.82 -8.48 3.95
C GLY A 30 5.05 -7.68 2.89
N ARG A 31 5.12 -6.34 2.92
CA ARG A 31 4.48 -5.49 1.91
C ARG A 31 5.30 -5.46 0.62
N GLU A 32 4.67 -5.82 -0.48
CA GLU A 32 5.25 -5.71 -1.82
C GLU A 32 4.94 -4.33 -2.42
N CYS A 33 5.98 -3.58 -2.80
CA CYS A 33 5.87 -2.30 -3.50
C CYS A 33 6.71 -2.30 -4.78
N CYS A 34 6.23 -1.58 -5.79
CA CYS A 34 6.97 -1.38 -7.04
C CYS A 34 7.92 -0.17 -6.92
N LEU A 35 9.23 -0.41 -7.03
CA LEU A 35 10.23 0.66 -7.05
C LEU A 35 10.27 1.39 -8.41
N GLU A 36 10.10 0.63 -9.49
CA GLU A 36 10.07 1.13 -10.87
C GLU A 36 8.99 0.43 -11.68
N TYR A 37 8.55 1.09 -12.76
CA TYR A 37 7.66 0.49 -13.75
C TYR A 37 8.44 -0.25 -14.83
N PHE A 38 7.89 -1.38 -15.26
CA PHE A 38 8.37 -2.11 -16.41
C PHE A 38 8.25 -1.25 -17.68
N LYS A 39 9.37 -1.08 -18.40
CA LYS A 39 9.44 -0.25 -19.61
C LYS A 39 9.08 -1.00 -20.90
N GLY A 40 8.93 -2.32 -20.84
CA GLY A 40 8.63 -3.15 -22.01
C GLY A 40 7.14 -3.23 -22.34
N ALA A 41 6.82 -3.97 -23.41
CA ALA A 41 5.44 -4.22 -23.82
C ALA A 41 4.77 -5.26 -22.90
N ILE A 42 3.55 -4.97 -22.44
CA ILE A 42 2.76 -5.87 -21.61
C ILE A 42 2.30 -7.07 -22.46
N PRO A 43 2.71 -8.32 -22.13
CA PRO A 43 2.37 -9.48 -22.94
C PRO A 43 0.97 -9.99 -22.60
N LEU A 44 -0.08 -9.35 -23.14
CA LEU A 44 -1.50 -9.62 -22.83
C LEU A 44 -1.87 -11.11 -22.77
N ARG A 45 -1.43 -11.91 -23.76
CA ARG A 45 -1.72 -13.35 -23.86
C ARG A 45 -1.07 -14.20 -22.76
N LYS A 46 -0.08 -13.66 -22.04
CA LYS A 46 0.63 -14.35 -20.97
C LYS A 46 0.16 -13.93 -19.58
N LEU A 47 -0.74 -12.94 -19.48
CA LEU A 47 -1.25 -12.47 -18.19
C LEU A 47 -2.23 -13.49 -17.61
N LYS A 48 -2.15 -13.70 -16.31
CA LYS A 48 -3.04 -14.58 -15.54
C LYS A 48 -3.98 -13.78 -14.65
N THR A 49 -3.44 -12.78 -13.95
CA THR A 49 -4.21 -11.94 -13.01
C THR A 49 -3.49 -10.60 -12.81
N TRP A 50 -4.11 -9.71 -12.03
CA TRP A 50 -3.55 -8.43 -11.65
C TRP A 50 -4.00 -8.04 -10.23
N TYR A 51 -3.22 -7.20 -9.57
CA TYR A 51 -3.62 -6.54 -8.32
C TYR A 51 -3.02 -5.14 -8.26
N GLN A 52 -3.56 -4.31 -7.38
CA GLN A 52 -3.01 -2.99 -7.05
C GLN A 52 -2.12 -3.10 -5.81
N THR A 53 -0.98 -2.41 -5.81
CA THR A 53 -0.14 -2.31 -4.61
C THR A 53 -0.85 -1.52 -3.52
N SER A 54 -0.39 -1.66 -2.27
CA SER A 54 -0.91 -0.90 -1.14
C SER A 54 -0.77 0.61 -1.37
N GLU A 55 -1.76 1.38 -0.91
CA GLU A 55 -1.73 2.86 -0.93
C GLU A 55 -0.58 3.45 -0.08
N ASP A 56 -0.03 2.68 0.85
CA ASP A 56 1.14 3.06 1.65
C ASP A 56 2.46 3.00 0.85
N CYS A 57 2.45 2.41 -0.36
CA CYS A 57 3.62 2.42 -1.22
C CYS A 57 3.87 3.83 -1.77
N SER A 58 5.14 4.20 -1.97
CA SER A 58 5.51 5.51 -2.54
C SER A 58 5.04 5.72 -3.99
N ARG A 59 4.62 4.64 -4.67
CA ARG A 59 4.13 4.64 -6.04
C ARG A 59 2.88 3.79 -6.13
N ASP A 60 1.84 4.36 -6.73
CA ASP A 60 0.68 3.58 -7.17
C ASP A 60 1.09 2.65 -8.31
N ALA A 61 0.82 1.36 -8.19
CA ALA A 61 1.15 0.40 -9.23
C ALA A 61 0.05 -0.64 -9.42
N ILE A 62 -0.14 -1.03 -10.68
CA ILE A 62 -0.79 -2.29 -11.03
C ILE A 62 0.31 -3.32 -11.26
N VAL A 63 0.24 -4.44 -10.54
CA VAL A 63 1.11 -5.59 -10.78
C VAL A 63 0.33 -6.60 -11.60
N PHE A 64 0.82 -6.90 -12.81
CA PHE A 64 0.34 -8.07 -13.54
C PHE A 64 1.14 -9.30 -13.19
N VAL A 65 0.47 -10.42 -12.99
CA VAL A 65 1.11 -11.72 -12.78
C VAL A 65 0.88 -12.56 -14.03
N THR A 66 1.97 -13.04 -14.63
CA THR A 66 1.91 -13.92 -15.79
C THR A 66 1.58 -15.36 -15.40
N VAL A 67 1.19 -16.18 -16.37
CA VAL A 67 0.97 -17.64 -16.16
C VAL A 67 2.24 -18.33 -15.62
N GLN A 68 3.43 -17.81 -15.95
CA GLN A 68 4.72 -18.30 -15.44
C GLN A 68 5.10 -17.72 -14.06
N GLY A 69 4.21 -16.99 -13.39
CA GLY A 69 4.45 -16.42 -12.06
C GLY A 69 5.31 -15.15 -12.05
N ARG A 70 5.67 -14.59 -13.21
CA ARG A 70 6.42 -13.32 -13.26
C ARG A 70 5.52 -12.13 -12.94
N ALA A 71 5.94 -11.27 -12.02
CA ALA A 71 5.30 -10.01 -11.68
C ALA A 71 5.79 -8.86 -12.60
N ILE A 72 4.88 -8.00 -13.03
CA ILE A 72 5.15 -6.87 -13.92
C ILE A 72 4.54 -5.60 -13.30
N CYS A 73 5.38 -4.80 -12.66
CA CYS A 73 5.03 -3.48 -12.13
C CYS A 73 4.67 -2.51 -13.27
N SER A 74 3.51 -1.89 -13.19
CA SER A 74 2.96 -1.06 -14.27
C SER A 74 2.30 0.21 -13.76
N ASP A 75 2.44 1.31 -14.50
CA ASP A 75 1.83 2.60 -14.19
C ASP A 75 0.30 2.56 -14.38
N PRO A 76 -0.50 2.78 -13.32
CA PRO A 76 -1.97 2.78 -13.40
C PRO A 76 -2.52 3.84 -14.37
N ASN A 77 -1.78 4.92 -14.62
CA ASN A 77 -2.20 6.00 -15.50
C ASN A 77 -2.00 5.68 -16.99
N ASN A 78 -1.21 4.66 -17.31
CA ASN A 78 -0.95 4.26 -18.68
C ASN A 78 -2.20 3.62 -19.33
N LYS A 79 -2.61 4.14 -20.50
CA LYS A 79 -3.79 3.64 -21.24
C LYS A 79 -3.71 2.13 -21.55
N ARG A 80 -2.53 1.60 -21.86
CA ARG A 80 -2.33 0.17 -22.16
C ARG A 80 -2.52 -0.70 -20.91
N VAL A 81 -2.11 -0.21 -19.74
CA VAL A 81 -2.33 -0.87 -18.45
C VAL A 81 -3.82 -0.94 -18.14
N LYS A 82 -4.53 0.18 -18.26
CA LYS A 82 -6.00 0.22 -18.08
C LYS A 82 -6.73 -0.76 -19.01
N ASN A 83 -6.29 -0.86 -20.27
CA ASN A 83 -6.87 -1.80 -21.22
C ASN A 83 -6.55 -3.26 -20.87
N ALA A 84 -5.35 -3.55 -20.38
CA ALA A 84 -4.97 -4.89 -19.92
C ALA A 84 -5.77 -5.33 -18.68
N VAL A 85 -6.02 -4.43 -17.73
CA VAL A 85 -6.90 -4.67 -16.59
C VAL A 85 -8.32 -5.00 -17.05
N LYS A 86 -8.90 -4.18 -17.95
CA LYS A 86 -10.24 -4.43 -18.51
C LYS A 86 -10.32 -5.76 -19.24
N TYR A 87 -9.28 -6.13 -19.98
CA TYR A 87 -9.19 -7.43 -20.66
C TYR A 87 -9.28 -8.57 -19.64
N LEU A 88 -8.46 -8.55 -18.58
CA LEU A 88 -8.51 -9.59 -17.55
C LEU A 88 -9.86 -9.63 -16.83
N GLN A 89 -10.44 -8.48 -16.48
CA GLN A 89 -11.78 -8.39 -15.89
C GLN A 89 -12.88 -8.96 -16.79
N SER A 90 -12.74 -8.85 -18.11
CA SER A 90 -13.71 -9.43 -19.05
C SER A 90 -13.65 -10.95 -19.11
N LEU A 91 -12.48 -11.55 -18.85
CA LEU A 91 -12.29 -13.00 -18.80
C LEU A 91 -12.81 -13.60 -17.49
N GLU A 92 -12.80 -12.85 -16.38
CA GLU A 92 -13.35 -13.32 -15.10
C GLU A 92 -14.88 -13.38 -15.08
N ARG A 93 -15.53 -12.66 -16.00
CA ARG A 93 -17.00 -12.55 -16.09
C ARG A 93 -17.63 -13.51 -17.10
N SER A 94 -16.81 -14.15 -17.94
CA SER A 94 -17.24 -15.15 -18.94
C SER A 94 -17.19 -16.56 -18.35
#